data_AF-A0A8J5ZNB5-F1
#
_entry.id   AF-A0A8J5ZNB5-F1
#
_cell.length_a   1.000
_cell.length_b   1.000
_cell.length_c   1.000
_cell.angle_alpha   90.00
_cell.angle_beta   90.00
_cell.angle_gamma   90.00
#
_symmetry.space_group_name_H-M   'P 1'
#
loop_
_entity.id
_entity.type
_entity.pdbx_description
1 polymer ?
#
loop_
_entity_poly.entity_id
_entity_poly.type
_entity_poly.pdbx_seq_one_letter_code
_entity_poly.pdbx_strand_id
1 'polypeptide(L)'
;MAMKENDQIIKENNCETKMGLPCVLKAFTSIFKTGSISNKCCGELVVLGKVCHSALVKRALENPLFKDLNPMTIIVKSIQTWNNCLALIDSLSPSA
;
A
#
# COMPACT_ATOMS: atom_id res chain seq x y z
N MET A 1 -7.54 -13.41 15.62
CA MET A 1 -8.18 -13.94 14.39
C MET A 1 -7.81 -13.14 13.13
N ALA A 2 -7.30 -11.90 13.23
CA ALA A 2 -6.96 -11.04 12.08
C ALA A 2 -5.90 -11.58 11.10
N MET A 3 -4.86 -12.30 11.59
CA MET A 3 -3.81 -12.86 10.72
C MET A 3 -4.37 -13.70 9.56
N LYS A 4 -5.41 -14.50 9.82
CA LYS A 4 -6.00 -15.36 8.79
C LYS A 4 -6.78 -14.56 7.75
N GLU A 5 -7.36 -13.42 8.12
CA GLU A 5 -8.20 -12.63 7.21
C GLU A 5 -7.35 -11.88 6.17
N ASN A 6 -6.32 -11.14 6.60
CA ASN A 6 -5.46 -10.40 5.68
C ASN A 6 -4.67 -11.34 4.77
N ASP A 7 -4.17 -12.46 5.30
CA ASP A 7 -3.47 -13.48 4.50
C ASP A 7 -4.38 -14.11 3.45
N GLN A 8 -5.63 -14.41 3.81
CA GLN A 8 -6.61 -14.95 2.87
C GLN A 8 -6.92 -13.94 1.75
N ILE A 9 -7.14 -12.67 2.09
CA ILE A 9 -7.38 -11.59 1.12
C ILE A 9 -6.18 -11.45 0.16
N ILE A 10 -4.96 -11.44 0.71
CA ILE A 10 -3.73 -11.31 -0.08
C ILE A 10 -3.61 -12.43 -1.10
N LYS A 11 -3.88 -13.67 -0.66
CA LYS A 11 -3.82 -14.86 -1.50
C LYS A 11 -4.92 -14.88 -2.57
N GLU A 12 -6.17 -14.64 -2.20
CA GLU A 12 -7.31 -14.68 -3.13
C GLU A 12 -7.23 -13.62 -4.22
N ASN A 13 -6.63 -12.47 -3.92
CA ASN A 13 -6.53 -11.35 -4.85
C ASN A 13 -5.19 -11.30 -5.60
N ASN A 14 -4.31 -12.31 -5.44
CA ASN A 14 -2.97 -12.37 -6.01
C ASN A 14 -2.19 -11.06 -5.79
N CYS A 15 -2.23 -10.51 -4.57
CA CYS A 15 -1.72 -9.16 -4.33
C CYS A 15 -0.20 -9.05 -4.53
N GLU A 16 0.55 -10.11 -4.21
CA GLU A 16 2.02 -10.09 -4.18
C GLU A 16 2.66 -9.97 -5.58
N THR A 17 1.92 -10.29 -6.65
CA THR A 17 2.45 -10.30 -8.03
C THR A 17 2.13 -9.03 -8.82
N LYS A 18 1.33 -8.11 -8.26
CA LYS A 18 0.78 -6.96 -9.00
C LYS A 18 1.67 -5.71 -9.00
N MET A 19 2.72 -5.69 -8.18
CA MET A 19 3.62 -4.54 -8.03
C MET A 19 5.07 -5.00 -8.08
N GLY A 20 5.92 -4.28 -8.81
CA GLY A 20 7.33 -4.58 -8.90
C GLY A 20 8.05 -4.29 -7.58
N LEU A 21 9.05 -5.11 -7.24
CA LEU A 21 9.85 -4.95 -6.02
C LEU A 21 10.38 -3.52 -5.79
N PRO A 22 10.90 -2.78 -6.81
CA PRO A 22 11.33 -1.40 -6.60
C PRO A 22 10.20 -0.49 -6.09
N CYS A 23 8.99 -0.68 -6.60
CA CYS A 23 7.83 0.11 -6.22
C CYS A 23 7.25 -0.33 -4.87
N VAL A 24 7.28 -1.63 -4.56
CA VAL A 24 6.97 -2.14 -3.20
C VAL A 24 7.87 -1.46 -2.16
N LEU A 25 9.18 -1.39 -2.39
CA LEU A 25 10.12 -0.75 -1.46
C LEU A 25 9.86 0.75 -1.28
N LYS A 26 9.49 1.46 -2.36
CA LYS A 26 9.13 2.89 -2.29
C LYS A 26 7.82 3.12 -1.54
N ALA A 27 6.78 2.33 -1.83
CA ALA A 27 5.50 2.41 -1.12
C ALA A 27 5.70 2.10 0.37
N PHE A 28 6.44 1.04 0.69
CA PHE A 28 6.80 0.70 2.06
C PHE A 28 7.53 1.84 2.79
N THR A 29 8.53 2.46 2.15
CA THR A 29 9.28 3.58 2.72
C THR A 29 8.38 4.80 2.97
N SER A 30 7.46 5.10 2.05
CA SER A 30 6.48 6.19 2.20
C SER A 30 5.55 5.99 3.41
N ILE A 31 5.17 4.74 3.69
CA ILE A 31 4.18 4.41 4.72
C ILE A 31 4.82 4.19 6.09
N PHE A 32 5.88 3.37 6.16
CA PHE A 32 6.48 2.90 7.41
C PHE A 32 7.67 3.73 7.90
N LYS A 33 8.18 4.63 7.05
CA LYS A 33 9.31 5.50 7.37
C LYS A 33 8.97 6.94 7.00
N THR A 34 10.00 7.71 6.68
CA THR A 34 9.89 9.05 6.07
C THR A 34 10.34 8.92 4.62
N GLY A 35 9.45 9.25 3.70
CA GLY A 35 9.73 9.21 2.27
C GLY A 35 8.49 9.53 1.44
N SER A 36 8.65 9.48 0.13
CA SER A 36 7.57 9.65 -0.83
C SER A 36 7.58 8.51 -1.86
N ILE A 37 6.40 8.18 -2.36
CA ILE A 37 6.23 7.30 -3.52
C ILE A 37 6.43 8.11 -4.81
N SER A 38 6.99 7.48 -5.83
CA SER A 38 7.15 8.13 -7.15
C SER A 38 5.89 8.01 -8.00
N ASN A 39 5.70 8.91 -8.96
CA ASN A 39 4.56 8.88 -9.89
C ASN A 39 4.43 7.53 -10.62
N LYS A 40 5.57 6.95 -11.06
CA LYS A 40 5.60 5.61 -11.68
C LYS A 40 5.03 4.56 -10.72
N CYS A 41 5.49 4.56 -9.47
CA CYS A 41 5.05 3.59 -8.48
C CYS A 41 3.61 3.84 -7.99
N CYS A 42 3.08 5.06 -8.14
CA CYS A 42 1.65 5.30 -7.94
C CYS A 42 0.79 4.55 -8.94
N GLY A 43 1.20 4.47 -10.21
CA GLY A 43 0.49 3.66 -11.22
C GLY A 43 0.42 2.18 -10.82
N GLU A 44 1.55 1.60 -10.43
CA GLU A 44 1.59 0.20 -9.96
C GLU A 44 0.79 0.01 -8.66
N LEU A 45 0.80 0.98 -7.74
CA LEU A 45 0.01 0.92 -6.51
C LEU A 45 -1.50 0.94 -6.80
N VAL A 46 -1.94 1.76 -7.77
CA VAL A 46 -3.36 1.79 -8.17
C VAL A 46 -3.76 0.48 -8.86
N VAL A 47 -2.91 -0.10 -9.70
CA VAL A 47 -3.11 -1.42 -10.33
C VAL A 47 -3.17 -2.55 -9.29
N LEU A 48 -2.33 -2.49 -8.25
CA LEU A 48 -2.39 -3.41 -7.10
C LEU A 48 -3.78 -3.41 -6.47
N GLY A 49 -4.39 -2.22 -6.36
CA GLY A 49 -5.76 -2.02 -5.89
C GLY A 49 -5.86 -1.81 -4.38
N LYS A 50 -6.91 -1.10 -3.96
CA LYS A 50 -7.10 -0.66 -2.57
C LYS A 50 -7.21 -1.82 -1.58
N VAL A 51 -7.85 -2.91 -1.99
CA VAL A 51 -8.03 -4.13 -1.18
C VAL A 51 -6.66 -4.73 -0.84
N CYS A 52 -5.84 -4.96 -1.85
CA CYS A 52 -4.49 -5.49 -1.68
C CYS A 52 -3.59 -4.55 -0.87
N HIS A 53 -3.60 -3.25 -1.19
CA HIS A 53 -2.85 -2.24 -0.44
C HIS A 53 -3.19 -2.26 1.05
N SER A 54 -4.48 -2.25 1.38
CA SER A 54 -4.95 -2.25 2.77
C SER A 54 -4.58 -3.55 3.50
N ALA A 55 -4.76 -4.70 2.86
CA ALA A 55 -4.45 -6.00 3.45
C ALA A 55 -2.94 -6.17 3.70
N LEU A 56 -2.10 -5.77 2.75
CA LEU A 56 -0.64 -5.83 2.88
C LEU A 56 -0.12 -4.92 4.01
N VAL A 57 -0.65 -3.71 4.15
CA VAL A 57 -0.27 -2.80 5.25
C VAL A 57 -0.69 -3.36 6.61
N LYS A 58 -1.91 -3.92 6.72
CA LYS A 58 -2.38 -4.55 7.96
C LYS A 58 -1.54 -5.78 8.32
N ARG A 59 -1.27 -6.67 7.35
CA ARG A 59 -0.36 -7.82 7.54
C ARG A 59 1.03 -7.37 7.97
N ALA A 60 1.55 -6.30 7.40
CA ALA A 60 2.84 -5.76 7.81
C ALA A 60 2.81 -5.27 9.27
N LEU A 61 1.76 -4.55 9.70
CA LEU A 61 1.62 -4.12 11.11
C LEU A 61 1.50 -5.26 12.12
N GLU A 62 1.08 -6.45 11.69
CA GLU A 62 1.06 -7.66 12.53
C GLU A 62 2.47 -8.24 12.76
N ASN A 63 3.46 -7.89 11.92
CA ASN A 63 4.82 -8.37 12.07
C ASN A 63 5.50 -7.74 13.31
N PRO A 64 6.07 -8.54 14.23
CA PRO A 64 6.75 -8.05 15.43
C PRO A 64 7.85 -7.03 15.18
N LEU A 65 8.44 -6.99 13.97
CA LEU A 65 9.42 -5.98 13.57
C LEU A 65 8.89 -4.54 13.61
N PHE A 66 7.56 -4.35 13.59
CA PHE A 66 6.92 -3.03 13.60
C PHE A 66 6.16 -2.73 14.89
N LYS A 67 6.36 -3.53 15.95
CA LYS A 67 5.65 -3.41 17.24
C LYS A 67 5.81 -2.03 17.90
N ASP A 68 6.92 -1.34 17.65
CA ASP A 68 7.25 -0.05 18.25
C ASP A 68 6.70 1.14 17.43
N LEU A 69 6.12 0.87 16.24
CA LEU A 69 5.45 1.89 15.43
C LEU A 69 4.02 2.09 15.92
N ASN A 70 3.53 3.34 15.88
CA ASN A 70 2.13 3.63 16.14
C ASN A 70 1.25 3.15 14.97
N PRO A 71 0.39 2.13 15.13
CA PRO A 71 -0.43 1.61 14.04
C PRO A 71 -1.35 2.67 13.43
N MET A 72 -1.91 3.59 14.24
CA MET A 72 -2.78 4.66 13.73
C MET A 72 -2.02 5.59 12.79
N THR A 73 -0.79 5.95 13.12
CA THR A 73 0.06 6.79 12.25
C THR A 73 0.34 6.09 10.92
N ILE A 74 0.63 4.79 10.95
CA ILE A 74 0.89 4.01 9.74
C ILE A 74 -0.37 3.89 8.87
N ILE A 75 -1.54 3.65 9.48
CA ILE A 75 -2.81 3.59 8.75
C ILE A 75 -3.13 4.94 8.10
N VAL A 76 -2.95 6.07 8.80
CA VAL A 76 -3.16 7.40 8.22
C VAL A 76 -2.21 7.64 7.04
N LYS A 77 -0.92 7.34 7.20
CA LYS A 77 0.06 7.46 6.10
C LYS A 77 -0.27 6.57 4.91
N SER A 78 -0.78 5.36 5.16
CA SER A 78 -1.24 4.41 4.14
C SER A 78 -2.42 4.96 3.33
N ILE A 79 -3.41 5.55 4.01
CA ILE A 79 -4.57 6.19 3.38
C ILE A 79 -4.12 7.40 2.55
N GLN A 80 -3.26 8.25 3.11
CA GLN A 80 -2.71 9.42 2.40
C GLN A 80 -1.94 9.01 1.15
N THR A 81 -1.08 7.99 1.25
CA THR A 81 -0.31 7.47 0.10
C THR A 81 -1.24 6.96 -0.99
N TRP A 82 -2.28 6.20 -0.64
CA TRP A 82 -3.28 5.73 -1.59
C TRP A 82 -4.00 6.89 -2.30
N ASN A 83 -4.53 7.85 -1.52
CA ASN A 83 -5.30 8.97 -2.06
C ASN A 83 -4.45 9.87 -2.96
N ASN A 84 -3.19 10.12 -2.58
CA ASN A 84 -2.26 10.90 -3.40
C ASN A 84 -1.98 10.22 -4.74
N CYS A 85 -1.80 8.90 -4.75
CA CYS A 85 -1.62 8.15 -5.98
C CYS A 85 -2.88 8.12 -6.84
N LEU A 86 -4.06 7.96 -6.25
CA LEU A 86 -5.33 7.97 -6.97
C LEU A 86 -5.55 9.33 -7.64
N ALA A 87 -5.41 10.43 -6.91
CA ALA A 87 -5.54 11.79 -7.44
C ALA A 87 -4.53 12.08 -8.57
N LEU A 88 -3.32 11.52 -8.46
CA LEU A 88 -2.31 11.65 -9.51
C LEU A 88 -2.71 10.92 -10.79
N ILE A 89 -3.26 9.71 -10.70
CA ILE A 89 -3.74 8.97 -11.88
C ILE A 89 -4.98 9.64 -12.48
N ASP A 90 -5.92 10.10 -11.64
CA ASP A 90 -7.13 10.80 -12.09
C ASP A 90 -6.79 12.10 -12.84
N SER A 91 -5.78 12.84 -12.38
CA SER A 91 -5.33 14.07 -13.07
C SER A 91 -4.55 13.83 -14.37
N LEU A 92 -4.02 12.62 -14.57
CA LEU A 92 -3.36 12.20 -15.80
C LEU A 92 -4.32 11.59 -16.82
N SER A 93 -5.54 11.23 -16.41
CA SER A 93 -6.58 10.82 -17.33
C SER A 93 -7.01 12.05 -18.13
N PRO A 94 -6.85 12.08 -19.47
CA PRO A 94 -7.56 13.07 -20.26
C PRO A 94 -9.04 12.87 -19.98
N SER A 95 -9.75 13.94 -19.68
CA SER A 95 -11.21 13.91 -19.59
C SER A 95 -11.76 13.16 -20.80
N ALA A 96 -12.39 12.01 -20.56
CA ALA A 96 -13.07 11.24 -21.60
C ALA A 96 -14.26 12.03 -22.17
#